data_AF-A0A8J2SH09-F1
#
_entry.id   AF-A0A8J2SH09-F1
#
_cell.length_a   1.000
_cell.length_b   1.000
_cell.length_c   1.000
_cell.angle_alpha   90.00
_cell.angle_beta   90.00
_cell.angle_gamma   90.00
#
_symmetry.space_group_name_H-M   'P 1'
#
loop_
_entity.id
_entity.type
_entity.pdbx_description
1 polymer ?
#
loop_
_entity_poly.entity_id
_entity_poly.type
_entity_poly.pdbx_seq_one_letter_code
_entity_poly.pdbx_strand_id
1 'polypeptide(L)'
;MPPARHRRDRQTSVSKTNAVRCITTRTTTQAPMLLKNLVRTGTLLAGARAFAPLAVQRRAFTKMSAAPIGVMVTVEIEESRVPAFLEALKVDAAGSREEEGCLRFDLLKDSEQANTWHFYEIYKDNDAMAVHKTLPHYKAWADFKAGGGVVSQKVAKFTADDFTA
;
A
#
# COMPACT_ATOMS: atom_id res chain seq x y z
N MET A 1 -18.50 52.77 -32.03
CA MET A 1 -19.74 52.39 -32.76
C MET A 1 -19.33 51.70 -34.08
N PRO A 2 -20.05 50.64 -34.51
CA PRO A 2 -19.52 49.26 -34.61
C PRO A 2 -19.81 48.63 -36.01
N PRO A 3 -19.87 47.29 -36.31
CA PRO A 3 -20.50 46.15 -35.59
C PRO A 3 -19.54 44.93 -35.37
N ALA A 4 -19.62 44.12 -34.31
CA ALA A 4 -20.63 43.09 -33.94
C ALA A 4 -20.76 41.90 -34.93
N ARG A 5 -20.47 40.66 -34.46
CA ARG A 5 -21.11 39.37 -34.83
C ARG A 5 -20.58 38.27 -33.88
N HIS A 6 -21.29 37.87 -32.84
CA HIS A 6 -22.39 36.87 -32.74
C HIS A 6 -22.02 35.40 -32.96
N ARG A 7 -22.22 34.64 -31.86
CA ARG A 7 -22.86 33.31 -31.73
C ARG A 7 -22.26 32.12 -32.47
N ARG A 8 -21.98 31.04 -31.72
CA ARG A 8 -23.00 30.01 -31.42
C ARG A 8 -22.54 29.05 -30.32
N ASP A 9 -23.38 28.94 -29.30
CA ASP A 9 -23.54 27.75 -28.49
C ASP A 9 -23.93 26.56 -29.36
N ARG A 10 -23.39 25.37 -29.03
CA ARG A 10 -24.07 24.11 -29.35
C ARG A 10 -23.95 23.14 -28.19
N GLN A 11 -24.93 23.26 -27.31
CA GLN A 11 -25.33 22.23 -26.36
C GLN A 11 -26.29 21.27 -27.08
N THR A 12 -26.00 19.96 -27.04
CA THR A 12 -26.96 18.87 -27.30
C THR A 12 -26.51 17.67 -26.46
N SER A 13 -27.26 17.31 -25.40
CA SER A 13 -28.31 16.27 -25.41
C SER A 13 -27.74 14.88 -25.10
N VAL A 14 -27.79 14.39 -23.84
CA VAL A 14 -28.92 13.69 -23.17
C VAL A 14 -28.95 12.17 -23.42
N SER A 15 -28.75 11.44 -22.31
CA SER A 15 -29.38 10.19 -21.84
C SER A 15 -29.29 8.88 -22.63
N LYS A 16 -28.94 7.80 -21.90
CA LYS A 16 -29.95 6.87 -21.35
C LYS A 16 -29.33 5.81 -20.44
N THR A 17 -29.84 5.79 -19.21
CA THR A 17 -29.79 4.71 -18.23
C THR A 17 -30.49 3.47 -18.79
N ASN A 18 -29.90 2.29 -18.64
CA ASN A 18 -30.62 1.03 -18.71
C ASN A 18 -30.49 0.30 -17.38
N ALA A 19 -31.63 0.04 -16.77
CA ALA A 19 -31.78 -0.75 -15.56
C ALA A 19 -32.47 -2.08 -15.91
N VAL A 20 -32.37 -3.01 -14.95
CA VAL A 20 -33.27 -4.15 -14.72
C VAL A 20 -33.03 -5.37 -15.63
N ARG A 21 -32.66 -6.52 -15.05
CA ARG A 21 -33.63 -7.46 -14.43
C ARG A 21 -32.97 -8.63 -13.69
N CYS A 22 -33.53 -8.88 -12.51
CA CYS A 22 -33.44 -10.06 -11.67
C CYS A 22 -34.00 -11.30 -12.39
N ILE A 23 -33.34 -12.46 -12.25
CA ILE A 23 -33.99 -13.78 -12.35
C ILE A 23 -33.45 -14.68 -11.24
N THR A 24 -34.32 -14.93 -10.28
CA THR A 24 -34.29 -16.00 -9.29
C THR A 24 -34.54 -17.34 -9.96
N THR A 25 -33.92 -18.44 -9.49
CA THR A 25 -34.64 -19.67 -9.14
C THR A 25 -33.71 -20.64 -8.38
N ARG A 26 -34.17 -21.04 -7.20
CA ARG A 26 -33.68 -22.19 -6.42
C ARG A 26 -33.96 -23.48 -7.19
N THR A 27 -33.12 -24.50 -7.04
CA THR A 27 -33.61 -25.88 -7.04
C THR A 27 -32.88 -26.69 -5.97
N THR A 28 -33.67 -27.09 -4.97
CA THR A 28 -33.45 -28.07 -3.92
C THR A 28 -33.14 -29.45 -4.50
N THR A 29 -32.29 -30.26 -3.86
CA THR A 29 -32.57 -31.69 -3.59
C THR A 29 -31.65 -32.22 -2.49
N GLN A 30 -32.29 -32.82 -1.49
CA GLN A 30 -31.80 -33.39 -0.25
C GLN A 30 -32.11 -34.89 -0.27
N ALA A 31 -31.19 -35.76 0.16
CA ALA A 31 -31.48 -37.14 0.60
C ALA A 31 -30.22 -37.75 1.31
N PRO A 32 -30.30 -38.89 2.03
CA PRO A 32 -30.57 -38.90 3.47
C PRO A 32 -29.47 -39.60 4.31
N MET A 33 -29.58 -39.46 5.63
CA MET A 33 -28.92 -40.29 6.63
C MET A 33 -29.39 -41.75 6.53
N LEU A 34 -28.47 -42.69 6.75
CA LEU A 34 -28.81 -44.01 7.29
C LEU A 34 -27.93 -44.35 8.49
N LEU A 35 -28.51 -45.14 9.38
CA LEU A 35 -28.31 -45.14 10.82
C LEU A 35 -27.93 -46.55 11.28
N LYS A 36 -27.01 -46.61 12.26
CA LYS A 36 -26.75 -47.67 13.25
C LYS A 36 -26.23 -49.03 12.76
N ASN A 37 -25.15 -49.47 13.42
CA ASN A 37 -25.14 -50.77 14.06
C ASN A 37 -24.41 -50.71 15.41
N LEU A 38 -25.05 -51.36 16.38
CA LEU A 38 -24.70 -51.55 17.78
C LEU A 38 -24.13 -52.97 17.91
N VAL A 39 -23.11 -53.17 18.75
CA VAL A 39 -23.08 -54.14 19.88
C VAL A 39 -21.64 -54.33 20.39
N ARG A 40 -21.56 -54.34 21.72
CA ARG A 40 -20.41 -54.49 22.63
C ARG A 40 -19.81 -55.90 22.64
N THR A 41 -18.51 -55.99 22.93
CA THR A 41 -17.81 -56.83 23.94
C THR A 41 -16.31 -56.70 23.62
N GLY A 42 -15.33 -56.55 24.49
CA GLY A 42 -15.12 -56.80 25.91
C GLY A 42 -13.71 -57.40 26.03
N THR A 43 -12.97 -57.05 27.10
CA THR A 43 -11.74 -57.68 27.64
C THR A 43 -10.45 -56.84 27.59
N LEU A 44 -9.93 -56.64 28.80
CA LEU A 44 -8.72 -55.97 29.25
C LEU A 44 -7.46 -56.80 28.92
N LEU A 45 -6.35 -56.19 28.52
CA LEU A 45 -5.00 -56.68 28.86
C LEU A 45 -3.95 -55.56 28.77
N ALA A 46 -3.02 -55.65 29.72
CA ALA A 46 -2.04 -54.67 30.13
C ALA A 46 -1.05 -54.19 29.04
N GLY A 47 -0.70 -52.90 29.11
CA GLY A 47 0.70 -52.51 29.25
C GLY A 47 1.59 -52.56 28.01
N ALA A 48 1.17 -52.01 26.86
CA ALA A 48 2.12 -51.64 25.82
C ALA A 48 2.69 -50.24 26.15
N ARG A 49 3.97 -50.17 26.54
CA ARG A 49 4.73 -48.91 26.48
C ARG A 49 4.82 -48.53 25.01
N ALA A 50 3.90 -47.69 24.55
CA ALA A 50 3.99 -47.05 23.24
C ALA A 50 5.26 -46.20 23.23
N PHE A 51 6.31 -46.69 22.56
CA PHE A 51 7.35 -45.81 22.05
C PHE A 51 6.70 -44.92 21.00
N ALA A 52 6.21 -43.76 21.43
CA ALA A 52 5.83 -42.71 20.50
C ALA A 52 7.07 -42.43 19.65
N PRO A 53 6.97 -42.45 18.30
CA PRO A 53 8.09 -41.97 17.50
C PRO A 53 8.32 -40.53 17.92
N LEU A 54 9.58 -40.15 18.18
CA LEU A 54 9.93 -38.74 18.27
C LEU A 54 9.50 -38.14 16.94
N ALA A 55 8.35 -37.48 16.93
CA ALA A 55 7.98 -36.59 15.85
C ALA A 55 9.10 -35.56 15.83
N VAL A 56 10.00 -35.66 14.85
CA VAL A 56 10.90 -34.58 14.50
C VAL A 56 9.96 -33.42 14.19
N GLN A 57 9.79 -32.55 15.16
CA GLN A 57 9.00 -31.34 14.99
C GLN A 57 9.72 -30.55 13.91
N ARG A 58 9.21 -30.66 12.68
CA ARG A 58 9.56 -29.75 11.60
C ARG A 58 9.15 -28.38 12.10
N ARG A 59 10.09 -27.64 12.69
CA ARG A 59 9.91 -26.21 12.95
C ARG A 59 9.48 -25.62 11.61
N ALA A 60 8.28 -25.05 11.58
CA ALA A 60 7.90 -24.18 10.49
C ALA A 60 8.99 -23.11 10.42
N PHE A 61 9.70 -23.05 9.30
CA PHE A 61 10.60 -21.94 9.03
C PHE A 61 9.70 -20.71 8.86
N THR A 62 9.57 -19.91 9.91
CA THR A 62 9.08 -18.55 9.78
C THR A 62 10.06 -17.81 8.88
N LYS A 63 9.57 -17.38 7.71
CA LYS A 63 10.32 -16.49 6.82
C LYS A 63 10.69 -15.26 7.65
N MET A 64 11.98 -15.07 7.91
CA MET A 64 12.49 -13.79 8.42
C MET A 64 11.93 -12.70 7.50
N SER A 65 11.20 -11.72 8.04
CA SER A 65 10.84 -10.56 7.24
C SER A 65 12.13 -9.91 6.74
N ALA A 66 12.14 -9.46 5.49
CA ALA A 66 13.26 -8.68 4.98
C ALA A 66 13.44 -7.45 5.89
N ALA A 67 14.69 -7.06 6.15
CA ALA A 67 14.96 -5.84 6.90
C ALA A 67 14.33 -4.62 6.19
N PRO A 68 13.83 -3.62 6.95
CA PRO A 68 13.30 -2.40 6.37
C PRO A 68 14.26 -1.73 5.39
N ILE A 69 13.71 -0.96 4.46
CA ILE A 69 14.46 -0.20 3.47
C ILE A 69 14.42 1.27 3.85
N GLY A 70 15.60 1.86 4.04
CA GLY A 70 15.73 3.30 4.17
C GLY A 70 15.99 3.97 2.82
N VAL A 71 15.38 5.13 2.62
CA VAL A 71 15.58 5.98 1.44
C VAL A 71 15.90 7.39 1.91
N MET A 72 16.97 7.95 1.35
CA MET A 72 17.30 9.36 1.50
C MET A 72 17.18 10.02 0.14
N VAL A 73 16.22 10.93 -0.02
CA VAL A 73 16.06 11.74 -1.23
C VAL A 73 16.55 13.15 -0.93
N THR A 74 17.66 13.56 -1.54
CA THR A 74 18.13 14.95 -1.47
C THR A 74 17.67 15.69 -2.71
N VAL A 75 17.01 16.83 -2.51
CA VAL A 75 16.57 17.72 -3.59
C VAL A 75 17.04 19.13 -3.35
N GLU A 76 17.50 19.77 -4.42
CA GLU A 76 17.65 21.22 -4.48
C GLU A 76 16.47 21.79 -5.27
N ILE A 77 15.80 22.79 -4.70
CA ILE A 77 14.60 23.38 -5.27
C ILE A 77 14.92 24.80 -5.75
N GLU A 78 14.40 25.18 -6.91
CA GLU A 78 14.46 26.56 -7.37
C GLU A 78 13.78 27.47 -6.33
N GLU A 79 14.46 28.54 -5.90
CA GLU A 79 14.00 29.41 -4.82
C GLU A 79 12.56 29.92 -5.04
N SER A 80 12.24 30.31 -6.28
CA SER A 80 10.90 30.80 -6.68
C SER A 80 9.79 29.75 -6.53
N ARG A 81 10.15 28.46 -6.47
CA ARG A 81 9.26 27.30 -6.46
C ARG A 81 9.12 26.67 -5.07
N VAL A 82 9.91 27.11 -4.08
CA VAL A 82 9.88 26.59 -2.70
C VAL A 82 8.48 26.57 -2.08
N PRO A 83 7.63 27.62 -2.22
CA PRO A 83 6.27 27.55 -1.68
C PRO A 83 5.43 26.42 -2.28
N ALA A 84 5.51 26.20 -3.60
CA ALA A 84 4.79 25.13 -4.28
C ALA A 84 5.34 23.74 -3.91
N PHE A 85 6.66 23.63 -3.71
CA PHE A 85 7.31 22.43 -3.21
C PHE A 85 6.78 22.04 -1.84
N LEU A 86 6.73 22.97 -0.89
CA LEU A 86 6.28 22.69 0.48
C LEU A 86 4.81 22.27 0.52
N GLU A 87 3.93 22.86 -0.29
CA GLU A 87 2.53 22.43 -0.39
C GLU A 87 2.40 21.01 -0.96
N ALA A 88 3.17 20.69 -2.00
CA ALA A 88 3.19 19.33 -2.57
C ALA A 88 3.69 18.30 -1.55
N LEU A 89 4.80 18.60 -0.86
CA LEU A 89 5.41 17.70 0.11
C LEU A 89 4.59 17.55 1.40
N LYS A 90 3.82 18.57 1.77
CA LYS A 90 2.89 18.47 2.90
C LYS A 90 1.82 17.39 2.63
N VAL A 91 1.30 17.31 1.42
CA VAL A 91 0.34 16.27 1.00
C VAL A 91 1.01 14.90 0.95
N ASP A 92 2.17 14.82 0.29
CA ASP A 92 2.92 13.57 0.13
C ASP A 92 3.30 12.97 1.50
N ALA A 93 3.92 13.77 2.37
CA ALA A 93 4.35 13.33 3.68
C ALA A 93 3.19 12.96 4.61
N ALA A 94 2.05 13.69 4.55
CA ALA A 94 0.87 13.36 5.34
C ALA A 94 0.29 12.00 4.91
N GLY A 95 0.10 11.79 3.61
CA GLY A 95 -0.42 10.51 3.10
C GLY A 95 0.53 9.34 3.27
N SER A 96 1.84 9.58 3.13
CA SER A 96 2.87 8.54 3.34
C SER A 96 2.82 7.98 4.76
N ARG A 97 2.64 8.85 5.77
CA ARG A 97 2.55 8.43 7.18
C ARG A 97 1.28 7.64 7.52
N GLU A 98 0.30 7.59 6.64
CA GLU A 98 -0.91 6.77 6.78
C GLU A 98 -0.75 5.39 6.11
N GLU A 99 0.34 5.15 5.39
CA GLU A 99 0.58 3.86 4.75
C GLU A 99 1.05 2.80 5.74
N GLU A 100 0.40 1.64 5.73
CA GLU A 100 0.82 0.45 6.50
C GLU A 100 2.28 0.02 6.19
N GLY A 101 2.80 0.37 5.02
CA GLY A 101 4.14 0.03 4.58
C GLY A 101 5.22 1.06 4.88
N CYS A 102 4.83 2.30 5.24
CA CYS A 102 5.73 3.41 5.48
C CYS A 102 5.92 3.61 6.97
N LEU A 103 7.07 3.19 7.49
CA LEU A 103 7.42 3.26 8.90
C LEU A 103 7.85 4.67 9.32
N ARG A 104 8.37 5.47 8.38
CA ARG A 104 8.81 6.85 8.62
C ARG A 104 8.77 7.66 7.33
N PHE A 105 8.33 8.92 7.44
CA PHE A 105 8.48 9.91 6.39
C PHE A 105 8.66 11.30 7.01
N ASP A 106 9.88 11.83 6.94
CA ASP A 106 10.21 13.18 7.38
C ASP A 106 10.75 14.03 6.23
N LEU A 107 10.38 15.31 6.24
CA LEU A 107 11.01 16.34 5.42
C LEU A 107 11.99 17.13 6.29
N LEU A 108 13.26 17.13 5.91
CA LEU A 108 14.35 17.81 6.61
C LEU A 108 14.86 18.95 5.73
N LYS A 109 15.01 20.16 6.28
CA LYS A 109 15.69 21.26 5.58
C LYS A 109 17.19 21.19 5.85
N ASP A 110 18.01 21.31 4.82
CA ASP A 110 19.46 21.40 4.96
C ASP A 110 19.84 22.69 5.73
N SER A 111 20.75 22.59 6.69
CA SER A 111 21.17 23.70 7.54
C SER A 111 22.18 24.65 6.88
N GLU A 112 22.87 24.19 5.84
CA GLU A 112 23.92 24.92 5.15
C GLU A 112 23.46 25.39 3.76
N GLN A 113 22.52 24.68 3.14
CA GLN A 113 22.02 24.96 1.80
C GLN A 113 20.53 25.37 1.84
N ALA A 114 20.28 26.67 1.71
CA ALA A 114 18.96 27.28 1.97
C ALA A 114 17.79 26.67 1.19
N ASN A 115 18.05 26.17 -0.02
CA ASN A 115 17.06 25.57 -0.91
C ASN A 115 17.26 24.06 -1.11
N THR A 116 17.90 23.38 -0.16
CA THR A 116 18.06 21.93 -0.17
C THR A 116 17.23 21.27 0.92
N TRP A 117 16.60 20.16 0.57
CA TRP A 117 15.81 19.34 1.49
C TRP A 117 16.16 17.86 1.34
N HIS A 118 15.93 17.12 2.43
CA HIS A 118 16.09 15.68 2.49
C HIS A 118 14.78 15.01 2.90
N PHE A 119 14.39 13.98 2.17
CA PHE A 119 13.25 13.14 2.53
C PHE A 119 13.85 11.91 3.19
N TYR A 120 13.55 11.72 4.46
CA TYR A 120 13.96 10.54 5.21
C TYR A 120 12.77 9.59 5.27
N GLU A 121 12.85 8.54 4.47
CA GLU A 121 11.77 7.57 4.28
C GLU A 121 12.25 6.19 4.77
N ILE A 122 11.41 5.48 5.50
CA ILE A 122 11.66 4.10 5.92
C ILE A 122 10.43 3.27 5.55
N TYR A 123 10.64 2.21 4.78
CA TYR A 123 9.59 1.28 4.37
C TYR A 123 9.86 -0.12 4.93
N LYS A 124 8.80 -0.87 5.24
CA LYS A 124 8.94 -2.23 5.78
C LYS A 124 9.65 -3.19 4.82
N ASP A 125 9.53 -2.97 3.51
CA ASP A 125 10.15 -3.75 2.45
C ASP A 125 10.16 -2.98 1.12
N ASN A 126 10.74 -3.59 0.08
CA ASN A 126 10.77 -3.01 -1.26
C ASN A 126 9.38 -2.86 -1.91
N ASP A 127 8.43 -3.74 -1.57
CA ASP A 127 7.09 -3.72 -2.15
C ASP A 127 6.30 -2.52 -1.60
N ALA A 128 6.44 -2.21 -0.31
CA ALA A 128 5.89 -1.00 0.31
C ALA A 128 6.42 0.28 -0.36
N MET A 129 7.74 0.39 -0.57
CA MET A 129 8.33 1.52 -1.30
C MET A 129 7.79 1.63 -2.75
N ALA A 130 7.53 0.49 -3.41
CA ALA A 130 6.96 0.49 -4.75
C ALA A 130 5.49 0.94 -4.73
N VAL A 131 4.70 0.48 -3.75
CA VAL A 131 3.30 0.87 -3.56
C VAL A 131 3.18 2.37 -3.30
N HIS A 132 4.02 2.95 -2.43
CA HIS A 132 4.03 4.38 -2.13
C HIS A 132 3.94 5.26 -3.39
N LYS A 133 4.75 4.95 -4.42
CA LYS A 133 4.79 5.71 -5.69
C LYS A 133 3.54 5.59 -6.56
N THR A 134 2.61 4.70 -6.21
CA THR A 134 1.35 4.50 -6.92
C THR A 134 0.17 5.20 -6.25
N LEU A 135 0.36 5.70 -5.03
CA LEU A 135 -0.72 6.24 -4.21
C LEU A 135 -1.06 7.69 -4.58
N PRO A 136 -2.32 8.13 -4.34
CA PRO A 136 -2.77 9.47 -4.74
C PRO A 136 -1.97 10.63 -4.15
N HIS A 137 -1.47 10.51 -2.91
CA HIS A 137 -0.73 11.59 -2.26
C HIS A 137 0.65 11.82 -2.91
N TYR A 138 1.31 10.75 -3.39
CA TYR A 138 2.58 10.84 -4.12
C TYR A 138 2.44 11.65 -5.41
N LYS A 139 1.24 11.67 -6.00
CA LYS A 139 0.96 12.44 -7.22
C LYS A 139 1.30 13.93 -7.04
N ALA A 140 1.09 14.51 -5.86
CA ALA A 140 1.41 15.92 -5.61
C ALA A 140 2.91 16.20 -5.82
N TRP A 141 3.77 15.33 -5.28
CA TRP A 141 5.22 15.41 -5.49
C TRP A 141 5.61 15.09 -6.95
N ALA A 142 4.99 14.09 -7.56
CA ALA A 142 5.25 13.74 -8.95
C ALA A 142 4.90 14.90 -9.91
N ASP A 143 3.75 15.54 -9.71
CA ASP A 143 3.30 16.69 -10.49
C ASP A 143 4.20 17.90 -10.29
N PHE A 144 4.64 18.18 -9.05
CA PHE A 144 5.59 19.25 -8.76
C PHE A 144 6.89 19.05 -9.56
N LYS A 145 7.47 17.85 -9.51
CA LYS A 145 8.68 17.51 -10.29
C LYS A 145 8.46 17.72 -11.79
N ALA A 146 7.35 17.21 -12.32
CA ALA A 146 7.04 17.30 -13.74
C ALA A 146 6.81 18.76 -14.19
N GLY A 147 6.28 19.61 -13.31
CA GLY A 147 6.09 21.04 -13.52
C GLY A 147 7.37 21.87 -13.39
N GLY A 148 8.51 21.26 -13.11
CA GLY A 148 9.79 21.94 -12.91
C GLY A 148 9.95 22.57 -11.52
N GLY A 149 11.18 23.03 -11.26
CA GLY A 149 11.59 23.60 -9.97
C GLY A 149 12.47 22.68 -9.13
N VAL A 150 12.76 21.45 -9.58
CA VAL A 150 13.83 20.62 -8.99
C VAL A 150 15.11 20.87 -9.77
N VAL A 151 16.08 21.52 -9.14
CA VAL A 151 17.41 21.81 -9.71
C VAL A 151 18.25 20.54 -9.75
N SER A 152 18.24 19.78 -8.66
CA SER A 152 18.93 18.50 -8.57
C SER A 152 18.14 17.52 -7.70
N GLN A 153 18.28 16.22 -7.98
CA GLN A 153 17.72 15.15 -7.16
C GLN A 153 18.71 13.99 -7.06
N LYS A 154 19.00 13.55 -5.84
CA LYS A 154 19.80 12.37 -5.53
C LYS A 154 19.01 11.43 -4.64
N VAL A 155 19.04 10.13 -4.96
CA VAL A 155 18.40 9.10 -4.14
C VAL A 155 19.45 8.11 -3.68
N ALA A 156 19.54 7.91 -2.36
CA ALA A 156 20.31 6.84 -1.75
C ALA A 156 19.37 5.85 -1.07
N LYS A 157 19.71 4.57 -1.11
CA LYS A 157 18.93 3.48 -0.49
C LYS A 157 19.82 2.70 0.46
N PHE A 158 19.22 2.23 1.54
CA PHE A 158 19.91 1.57 2.65
C PHE A 158 19.09 0.38 3.12
N THR A 159 19.75 -0.63 3.66
CA THR A 159 19.11 -1.54 4.60
C THR A 159 19.01 -0.80 5.93
N ALA A 160 17.83 -0.78 6.53
CA ALA A 160 17.58 -0.15 7.82
C ALA A 160 17.38 -1.22 8.89
N ASP A 161 18.00 -1.01 10.05
CA ASP A 161 17.72 -1.77 11.26
C ASP A 161 16.62 -1.05 12.05
N ASP A 162 15.59 -1.79 12.47
CA ASP A 162 14.52 -1.26 13.31
C ASP A 162 14.75 -1.68 14.76
N PHE A 163 15.08 -0.70 15.60
CA PHE A 163 15.28 -0.88 17.05
C PHE A 163 14.04 -0.47 17.87
N THR A 164 12.89 -0.23 17.24
CA THR A 164 11.66 0.22 17.93
C THR A 164 10.80 -0.91 18.51
N ALA A 165 11.31 -2.15 18.46
CA ALA A 165 10.67 -3.35 19.03
C ALA A 165 10.60 -3.37 20.56
#